data_AF-A0A3C0JAG7-F1
#
_entry.id   AF-A0A3C0JAG7-F1
#
_cell.length_a   1.000
_cell.length_b   1.000
_cell.length_c   1.000
_cell.angle_alpha   90.00
_cell.angle_beta   90.00
_cell.angle_gamma   90.00
#
_symmetry.space_group_name_H-M   'P 1'
#
loop_
_entity.id
_entity.type
_entity.pdbx_description
1 polymer ?
#
loop_
_entity_poly.entity_id
_entity_poly.type
_entity_poly.pdbx_seq_one_letter_code
_entity_poly.pdbx_strand_id
1 'polypeptide(L)'
;RIAELRDATVLELLERCDGFRKPERIAALAQVCEADARGRLGLEDGAYPQAGQLCRLHAAALAVNARDLALHGLSGPQIGQALAKARIAAIGAARSPR
;
A
#
# COMPACT_ATOMS: atom_id res chain seq x y z
N ARG A 1 12.79 5.52 1.04
CA ARG A 1 12.35 4.32 0.28
C ARG A 1 11.08 3.74 0.91
N ILE A 2 10.25 2.97 0.20
CA ILE A 2 8.99 2.44 0.79
C ILE A 2 9.21 1.59 2.06
N ALA A 3 10.34 0.88 2.15
CA ALA A 3 10.73 0.12 3.33
C ALA A 3 10.93 0.98 4.59
N GLU A 4 11.28 2.26 4.44
CA GLU A 4 11.55 3.19 5.55
C GLU A 4 10.29 3.95 6.00
N LEU A 5 9.20 3.88 5.22
CA LEU A 5 7.94 4.55 5.57
C LEU A 5 7.24 3.81 6.70
N ARG A 6 6.64 4.55 7.64
CA ARG A 6 5.69 4.02 8.62
C ARG A 6 4.48 3.42 7.90
N ASP A 7 3.82 2.44 8.51
CA ASP A 7 2.64 1.77 7.93
C ASP A 7 1.48 2.74 7.64
N ALA A 8 1.23 3.68 8.54
CA ALA A 8 0.26 4.75 8.34
C ALA A 8 0.60 5.61 7.11
N THR A 9 1.88 5.92 6.91
CA THR A 9 2.33 6.70 5.74
C THR A 9 2.23 5.90 4.44
N VAL A 10 2.38 4.58 4.48
CA VAL A 10 2.07 3.72 3.32
C VAL A 10 0.57 3.74 3.03
N LEU A 11 -0.30 3.64 4.04
CA LEU A 11 -1.75 3.76 3.82
C LEU A 11 -2.11 5.11 3.18
N GLU A 12 -1.61 6.22 3.72
CA GLU A 12 -1.81 7.57 3.16
C GLU A 12 -1.37 7.67 1.69
N LEU A 13 -0.22 7.06 1.34
CA LEU A 13 0.25 6.99 -0.04
C LEU A 13 -0.75 6.26 -0.93
N LEU A 14 -1.23 5.09 -0.51
CA LEU A 14 -2.20 4.30 -1.27
C LEU A 14 -3.52 5.04 -1.47
N GLU A 15 -3.99 5.76 -0.45
CA GLU A 15 -5.21 6.59 -0.53
C GLU A 15 -5.03 7.76 -1.50
N ARG A 16 -3.91 8.48 -1.42
CA ARG A 16 -3.59 9.60 -2.32
C ARG A 16 -3.44 9.16 -3.77
N CYS A 17 -2.99 7.93 -4.00
CA CYS A 17 -2.92 7.31 -5.31
C CYS A 17 -4.25 6.71 -5.79
N ASP A 18 -5.32 6.84 -4.99
CA ASP A 18 -6.65 6.29 -5.28
C ASP A 18 -6.63 4.76 -5.44
N GLY A 19 -5.68 4.10 -4.77
CA GLY A 19 -5.39 2.68 -4.94
C GLY A 19 -6.48 1.74 -4.45
N PHE A 20 -7.41 2.19 -3.60
CA PHE A 20 -8.53 1.35 -3.16
C PHE A 20 -9.68 1.32 -4.17
N ARG A 21 -9.90 2.42 -4.89
CA ARG A 21 -10.94 2.53 -5.90
C ARG A 21 -10.46 2.07 -7.27
N LYS A 22 -9.17 2.26 -7.55
CA LYS A 22 -8.49 1.89 -8.80
C LYS A 22 -7.20 1.12 -8.50
N PRO A 23 -7.29 -0.16 -8.10
CA PRO A 23 -6.14 -0.98 -7.71
C PRO A 23 -5.00 -0.99 -8.73
N GLU A 24 -5.33 -0.98 -10.02
CA GLU A 24 -4.40 -0.97 -11.14
C GLU A 24 -3.44 0.24 -11.13
N ARG A 25 -3.83 1.37 -10.50
CA ARG A 25 -2.98 2.56 -10.40
C ARG A 25 -1.73 2.32 -9.57
N ILE A 26 -1.77 1.42 -8.59
CA ILE A 26 -0.61 1.13 -7.76
C ILE A 26 0.42 0.31 -8.54
N ALA A 27 -0.03 -0.64 -9.36
CA ALA A 27 0.85 -1.37 -10.27
C ALA A 27 1.50 -0.44 -11.30
N ALA A 28 0.72 0.47 -11.90
CA ALA A 28 1.25 1.47 -12.82
C ALA A 28 2.27 2.42 -12.15
N LEU A 29 1.99 2.88 -10.93
CA LEU A 29 2.92 3.70 -10.15
C LEU A 29 4.24 2.95 -9.90
N ALA A 30 4.17 1.68 -9.52
CA ALA A 30 5.35 0.84 -9.32
C ALA A 30 6.21 0.74 -10.59
N GLN A 31 5.58 0.56 -11.75
CA GLN A 31 6.26 0.48 -13.05
C GLN A 31 6.94 1.81 -13.44
N VAL A 32 6.26 2.94 -13.24
CA VAL A 32 6.85 4.26 -13.55
C VAL A 32 8.05 4.55 -12.65
N CYS A 33 7.97 4.23 -11.35
CA CYS A 33 9.09 4.40 -10.43
C CYS A 33 10.28 3.49 -10.77
N GLU A 34 10.03 2.26 -11.21
CA GLU A 34 11.09 1.35 -11.67
C GLU A 34 11.75 1.85 -12.96
N ALA A 35 10.96 2.35 -13.91
CA ALA A 35 11.46 2.94 -15.15
C ALA A 35 12.32 4.18 -14.89
N ASP A 36 11.91 5.08 -13.98
CA ASP A 36 12.72 6.25 -13.58
C ASP A 36 14.05 5.85 -12.93
N ALA A 37 14.04 4.82 -12.09
CA ALA A 37 15.24 4.32 -11.44
C ALA A 37 16.25 3.74 -12.44
N ARG A 38 15.76 3.00 -13.45
CA ARG A 38 16.58 2.35 -14.48
C ARG A 38 16.94 3.25 -15.65
N GLY A 39 16.21 4.33 -15.88
CA GLY A 39 16.49 5.28 -16.98
C GLY A 39 17.76 6.12 -16.78
N ARG A 40 18.43 6.00 -15.62
CA ARG A 40 19.67 6.70 -15.32
C ARG A 40 20.86 5.87 -15.79
N LEU A 41 21.81 6.53 -16.46
CA LEU A 41 23.02 5.90 -16.99
C LEU A 41 23.74 5.08 -15.92
N GLY A 42 23.99 3.80 -16.23
CA GLY A 42 24.66 2.85 -15.33
C GLY A 42 23.76 2.18 -14.30
N LEU A 43 22.44 2.40 -14.35
CA LEU A 43 21.44 1.76 -13.47
C LEU A 43 20.41 0.91 -14.23
N GLU A 44 20.65 0.64 -15.52
CA GLU A 44 19.70 -0.02 -16.44
C GLU A 44 19.24 -1.38 -15.92
N ASP A 45 20.16 -2.14 -15.34
CA ASP A 45 19.91 -3.48 -14.78
C ASP A 45 19.71 -3.48 -13.25
N GLY A 46 19.58 -2.30 -12.65
CA GLY A 46 19.39 -2.14 -11.22
C GLY A 46 18.13 -2.84 -10.71
N ALA A 47 18.25 -3.63 -9.65
CA ALA A 47 17.10 -4.18 -8.95
C ALA A 47 16.30 -3.06 -8.27
N TYR A 48 14.98 -3.06 -8.46
CA TYR A 48 14.05 -2.11 -7.84
C TYR A 48 13.02 -2.84 -6.97
N PRO A 49 13.42 -3.41 -5.82
CA PRO A 49 12.54 -4.22 -4.97
C PRO A 49 11.34 -3.44 -4.40
N GLN A 50 11.38 -2.11 -4.45
CA GLN A 50 10.33 -1.22 -3.99
C GLN A 50 9.04 -1.39 -4.77
N ALA A 51 9.11 -1.71 -6.07
CA ALA A 51 7.94 -1.98 -6.90
C ALA A 51 7.15 -3.18 -6.36
N GLY A 52 7.84 -4.31 -6.18
CA GLY A 52 7.24 -5.52 -5.61
C GLY A 52 6.72 -5.29 -4.18
N GLN A 53 7.45 -4.53 -3.36
CA GLN A 53 7.00 -4.20 -2.00
C GLN A 53 5.72 -3.36 -2.02
N LEU A 54 5.63 -2.32 -2.86
CA LEU A 54 4.44 -1.48 -2.97
C LEU A 54 3.19 -2.31 -3.35
N CYS A 55 3.31 -3.17 -4.36
CA CYS A 55 2.20 -4.03 -4.78
C CYS A 55 1.77 -5.01 -3.68
N ARG A 56 2.71 -5.61 -2.93
CA ARG A 56 2.38 -6.51 -1.82
C ARG A 56 1.66 -5.81 -0.68
N LEU A 57 2.16 -4.64 -0.25
CA LEU A 57 1.55 -3.88 0.84
C LEU A 57 0.15 -3.38 0.45
N HIS A 58 -0.03 -2.97 -0.80
CA HIS A 58 -1.34 -2.59 -1.33
C HIS A 58 -2.32 -3.76 -1.37
N ALA A 59 -1.91 -4.93 -1.84
CA ALA A 59 -2.76 -6.13 -1.86
C ALA A 59 -3.23 -6.50 -0.44
N ALA A 60 -2.34 -6.44 0.56
CA ALA A 60 -2.69 -6.69 1.95
C ALA A 60 -3.72 -5.68 2.50
N ALA A 61 -3.53 -4.39 2.21
CA ALA A 61 -4.48 -3.36 2.63
C ALA A 61 -5.84 -3.47 1.91
N LEU A 62 -5.83 -3.81 0.61
CA LEU A 62 -7.02 -3.94 -0.22
C LEU A 62 -7.91 -5.11 0.21
N ALA A 63 -7.29 -6.19 0.71
CA ALA A 63 -8.00 -7.37 1.22
C ALA A 63 -8.84 -7.08 2.49
N VAL A 64 -8.59 -5.97 3.20
CA VAL A 64 -9.36 -5.58 4.38
C VAL A 64 -10.72 -5.02 3.98
N ASN A 65 -11.77 -5.78 4.26
CA ASN A 65 -13.15 -5.38 4.02
C ASN A 65 -13.83 -4.87 5.30
N ALA A 66 -14.57 -3.76 5.21
CA ALA A 66 -15.31 -3.21 6.34
C ALA A 66 -16.35 -4.19 6.90
N ARG A 67 -16.93 -5.06 6.05
CA ARG A 67 -17.93 -6.04 6.48
C ARG A 67 -17.37 -7.10 7.43
N ASP A 68 -16.06 -7.33 7.40
CA ASP A 68 -15.38 -8.34 8.21
C ASP A 68 -14.92 -7.75 9.55
N LEU A 69 -15.16 -6.45 9.78
CA LEU A 69 -14.84 -5.75 11.02
C LEU A 69 -16.08 -5.70 11.93
N ALA A 70 -15.86 -5.86 13.23
CA ALA A 70 -16.89 -5.66 14.24
C ALA A 70 -17.19 -4.15 14.39
N LEU A 71 -18.08 -3.63 13.54
CA LEU A 71 -18.41 -2.20 13.43
C LEU A 71 -19.75 -1.82 14.06
N HIS A 72 -20.43 -2.75 14.74
CA HIS A 72 -21.73 -2.47 15.35
C HIS A 72 -21.65 -1.33 16.36
N GLY A 73 -22.59 -0.38 16.26
CA GLY A 73 -22.64 0.79 17.14
C GLY A 73 -21.64 1.91 16.80
N LEU A 74 -20.87 1.77 15.72
CA LEU A 74 -19.97 2.84 15.25
C LEU A 74 -20.67 3.79 14.28
N SER A 75 -20.38 5.08 14.42
CA SER A 75 -20.72 6.11 13.43
C SER A 75 -19.82 6.04 12.19
N GLY A 76 -20.23 6.69 11.10
CA GLY A 76 -19.46 6.76 9.85
C GLY A 76 -17.97 7.11 10.02
N PRO A 77 -17.62 8.18 10.76
CA PRO A 77 -16.22 8.51 11.04
C PRO A 77 -15.46 7.42 11.80
N GLN A 78 -16.11 6.78 12.78
CA GLN A 78 -15.50 5.69 13.56
C GLN A 78 -15.29 4.44 12.71
N ILE A 79 -16.20 4.15 11.78
CA ILE A 79 -16.03 3.08 10.78
C ILE A 79 -14.79 3.33 9.92
N GLY A 80 -14.62 4.57 9.44
CA GLY A 80 -13.43 4.96 8.68
C GLY A 80 -12.13 4.76 9.47
N GLN A 81 -12.11 5.16 10.73
CA GLN A 81 -10.96 4.96 11.62
C GLN A 81 -10.66 3.48 11.89
N ALA A 82 -11.68 2.67 12.13
CA ALA A 82 -11.53 1.23 12.35
C ALA A 82 -10.98 0.53 11.10
N LEU A 83 -11.49 0.90 9.91
CA LEU A 83 -11.01 0.38 8.63
C LEU A 83 -9.56 0.79 8.37
N ALA A 84 -9.20 2.05 8.60
CA ALA A 84 -7.84 2.53 8.46
C ALA A 84 -6.88 1.79 9.40
N LYS A 85 -7.25 1.60 10.68
CA LYS A 85 -6.45 0.84 11.65
C LYS A 85 -6.22 -0.60 11.20
N ALA A 86 -7.26 -1.28 10.71
CA ALA A 86 -7.15 -2.64 10.21
C ALA A 86 -6.23 -2.74 8.98
N ARG A 87 -6.32 -1.78 8.05
CA ARG A 87 -5.43 -1.70 6.88
C ARG A 87 -3.98 -1.45 7.27
N ILE A 88 -3.72 -0.56 8.22
CA ILE A 88 -2.37 -0.31 8.76
C ILE A 88 -1.78 -1.60 9.33
N ALA A 89 -2.56 -2.35 10.12
CA ALA A 89 -2.11 -3.62 10.67
C ALA A 89 -1.79 -4.65 9.57
N ALA A 90 -2.62 -4.74 8.52
CA ALA A 90 -2.38 -5.62 7.38
C ALA A 90 -1.10 -5.24 6.60
N ILE A 91 -0.85 -3.94 6.41
CA ILE A 91 0.40 -3.43 5.81
C ILE A 91 1.60 -3.86 6.64
N GLY A 92 1.56 -3.66 7.96
CA GLY A 92 2.65 -4.04 8.86
C GLY A 92 2.94 -5.54 8.80
N ALA A 93 1.89 -6.37 8.82
CA ALA A 93 2.02 -7.83 8.71
C ALA A 93 2.65 -8.28 7.37
N ALA A 94 2.38 -7.56 6.27
CA ALA A 94 2.90 -7.88 4.94
C ALA A 94 4.35 -7.41 4.70
N ARG A 95 4.98 -6.69 5.63
CA ARG A 95 6.37 -6.23 5.48
C ARG A 95 7.40 -7.33 5.57
N SER A 96 7.15 -8.32 6.41
CA SER A 96 8.02 -9.47 6.59
C SER A 96 7.32 -10.67 5.95
N PRO A 97 7.75 -11.14 4.77
CA PRO A 97 7.26 -12.43 4.30
C PRO A 97 7.70 -13.48 5.35
N ARG A 98 6.73 -14.19 5.91
CA ARG A 98 7.01 -15.45 6.60
C ARG A 98 7.43 -16.49 5.56
#